data_AF-A0A183MQ02-F1
#
_entry.id   AF-A0A183MQ02-F1
#
_cell.length_a   1.000
_cell.length_b   1.000
_cell.length_c   1.000
_cell.angle_alpha   90.00
_cell.angle_beta   90.00
_cell.angle_gamma   90.00
#
_symmetry.space_group_name_H-M   'P 1'
#
loop_
_entity.id
_entity.type
_entity.pdbx_description
1 polymer ?
#
loop_
_entity_poly.entity_id
_entity_poly.type
_entity_poly.pdbx_seq_one_letter_code
_entity_poly.pdbx_strand_id
1 'polypeptide(L)'
;MVVGAQNQSNDLDFADDLALLSHTHEQMQIKTAGVAAVVASVDLSIHKGKTKVLKYNTVNSNAITLDGKTQEDVEFFTYLGSSIGEQ
;
A
#
# COMPACT_ATOMS: atom_id res chain seq x y z
N MET A 1 -24.63 20.11 -23.86
CA MET A 1 -23.51 20.54 -23.01
C MET A 1 -24.10 20.94 -21.67
N VAL A 2 -23.97 20.07 -20.65
CA VAL A 2 -24.31 20.40 -19.26
C VAL A 2 -23.02 20.27 -18.48
N VAL A 3 -22.54 21.40 -17.96
CA VAL A 3 -21.38 21.47 -17.08
C VAL A 3 -21.91 21.09 -15.69
N GLY A 4 -21.59 19.88 -15.24
CA GLY A 4 -21.92 19.37 -13.91
C GLY A 4 -20.74 19.56 -12.96
N ALA A 5 -21.04 20.08 -11.78
CA ALA A 5 -20.13 20.51 -10.72
C ALA A 5 -18.97 19.55 -10.42
N GLN A 6 -17.80 20.13 -10.12
CA GLN A 6 -16.65 19.44 -9.55
C GLN A 6 -17.01 18.91 -8.15
N ASN A 7 -17.45 17.66 -8.07
CA ASN A 7 -17.36 16.90 -6.83
C ASN A 7 -15.94 16.34 -6.76
N GLN A 8 -15.03 17.12 -6.16
CA GLN A 8 -13.76 16.57 -5.70
C GLN A 8 -14.07 15.64 -4.52
N SER A 9 -14.50 14.43 -4.82
CA SER A 9 -14.53 13.29 -3.91
C SER A 9 -13.10 12.77 -3.71
N ASN A 10 -12.17 13.66 -3.36
CA ASN A 10 -10.74 13.37 -3.35
C ASN A 10 -10.24 12.77 -2.03
N ASP A 11 -11.14 12.30 -1.15
CA ASP A 11 -10.79 11.91 0.22
C ASP A 11 -11.30 10.51 0.62
N LEU A 12 -11.80 9.71 -0.33
CA LEU A 12 -12.35 8.37 -0.05
C LEU A 12 -11.37 7.21 -0.29
N ASP A 13 -10.24 7.39 -0.98
CA ASP A 13 -9.21 6.34 -1.06
C ASP A 13 -8.51 6.14 0.31
N PHE A 14 -8.54 7.13 1.21
CA PHE A 14 -7.77 7.11 2.47
C PHE A 14 -8.36 6.27 3.60
N ALA A 15 -9.67 5.97 3.60
CA ALA A 15 -10.26 5.11 4.63
C ALA A 15 -9.86 3.63 4.45
N ASP A 16 -9.53 3.24 3.22
CA ASP A 16 -9.16 1.87 2.85
C ASP A 16 -7.62 1.66 2.76
N ASP A 17 -6.85 2.74 2.71
CA ASP A 17 -5.39 2.70 2.54
C ASP A 17 -4.64 2.59 3.88
N LEU A 18 -3.93 1.47 4.07
CA LEU A 18 -3.08 1.21 5.23
C LEU A 18 -1.59 1.27 4.86
N ALA A 19 -0.84 2.14 5.52
CA ALA A 19 0.63 2.21 5.40
C ALA A 19 1.31 1.63 6.66
N LEU A 20 2.24 0.68 6.46
CA LEU A 20 3.02 0.07 7.55
C LEU A 20 4.52 0.26 7.30
N LEU A 21 5.22 0.79 8.31
CA LEU A 21 6.67 0.94 8.29
C LEU A 21 7.35 -0.24 9.00
N SER A 22 8.47 -0.69 8.47
CA SER A 22 9.28 -1.77 9.04
C SER A 22 10.76 -1.51 8.78
N HIS A 23 11.62 -2.03 9.66
CA HIS A 23 13.07 -1.87 9.54
C HIS A 23 13.74 -3.01 8.78
N THR A 24 13.11 -4.18 8.70
CA THR A 24 13.66 -5.35 8.01
C THR A 24 12.66 -5.92 7.01
N HIS A 25 13.18 -6.61 6.00
CA HIS A 25 12.37 -7.31 5.00
C HIS A 25 11.48 -8.39 5.65
N GLU A 26 12.01 -9.16 6.60
CA GLU A 26 11.23 -10.16 7.33
C GLU A 26 10.03 -9.54 8.06
N GLN A 27 10.22 -8.38 8.69
CA GLN A 27 9.13 -7.64 9.32
C GLN A 27 8.09 -7.16 8.31
N MET A 28 8.51 -6.69 7.12
CA MET A 28 7.57 -6.34 6.05
C MET A 28 6.72 -7.54 5.62
N GLN A 29 7.34 -8.70 5.44
CA GLN A 29 6.63 -9.93 5.03
C GLN A 29 5.66 -10.40 6.12
N ILE A 30 6.09 -10.40 7.40
CA ILE A 30 5.25 -10.77 8.55
C ILE A 30 4.05 -9.83 8.66
N LYS A 31 4.27 -8.50 8.57
CA LYS A 31 3.18 -7.52 8.64
C LYS A 31 2.20 -7.68 7.48
N THR A 32 2.70 -7.89 6.26
CA THR A 32 1.85 -8.12 5.07
C THR A 32 0.96 -9.34 5.26
N ALA A 33 1.53 -10.46 5.72
CA ALA A 33 0.76 -11.67 6.03
C ALA A 33 -0.24 -11.47 7.18
N GLY A 34 0.15 -10.71 8.22
CA GLY A 34 -0.71 -10.38 9.34
C GLY A 34 -1.92 -9.54 8.94
N VAL A 35 -1.71 -8.50 8.12
CA VAL A 35 -2.81 -7.69 7.57
C VAL A 35 -3.73 -8.55 6.71
N ALA A 36 -3.19 -9.43 5.86
CA ALA A 36 -3.98 -10.35 5.06
C ALA A 36 -4.89 -11.24 5.91
N ALA A 37 -4.36 -11.80 6.99
CA ALA A 37 -5.13 -12.62 7.92
C ALA A 37 -6.24 -11.83 8.62
N VAL A 38 -5.95 -10.60 9.07
CA VAL A 38 -6.94 -9.74 9.73
C VAL A 38 -8.03 -9.30 8.76
N VAL A 39 -7.66 -8.88 7.54
CA VAL A 39 -8.61 -8.48 6.48
C VAL A 39 -9.52 -9.66 6.11
N ALA A 40 -8.97 -10.87 5.97
CA ALA A 40 -9.76 -12.07 5.72
C ALA A 40 -10.68 -12.42 6.91
N SER A 41 -10.26 -12.17 8.15
CA SER A 41 -11.08 -12.46 9.34
C SER A 41 -12.34 -11.60 9.47
N VAL A 42 -12.38 -10.47 8.76
CA VAL A 42 -13.54 -9.57 8.70
C VAL A 42 -14.25 -9.61 7.34
N ASP A 43 -14.02 -10.67 6.56
CA ASP A 43 -14.59 -10.88 5.22
C ASP A 43 -14.33 -9.73 4.21
N LEU A 44 -13.23 -9.01 4.41
CA LEU A 44 -12.73 -8.00 3.48
C LEU A 44 -11.68 -8.61 2.54
N SER A 45 -11.32 -7.87 1.48
CA SER A 45 -10.32 -8.29 0.51
C SER A 45 -9.22 -7.26 0.34
N ILE A 46 -7.96 -7.70 0.37
CA ILE A 46 -6.83 -6.82 0.00
C ILE A 46 -6.78 -6.69 -1.52
N HIS A 47 -6.80 -5.45 -2.02
CA HIS A 47 -6.56 -5.18 -3.42
C HIS A 47 -5.07 -5.31 -3.74
N LYS A 48 -4.65 -6.52 -4.12
CA LYS A 48 -3.24 -6.87 -4.39
C LYS A 48 -2.55 -5.91 -5.38
N GLY A 49 -3.25 -5.44 -6.42
CA GLY A 49 -2.67 -4.51 -7.39
C GLY A 49 -2.51 -3.05 -6.92
N LYS A 50 -3.08 -2.70 -5.75
CA LYS A 50 -2.93 -1.38 -5.12
C LYS A 50 -1.89 -1.43 -3.99
N THR A 51 -1.56 -2.63 -3.49
CA THR A 51 -0.51 -2.82 -2.49
C THR A 51 0.85 -2.55 -3.13
N LYS A 52 1.48 -1.48 -2.68
CA LYS A 52 2.81 -1.03 -3.13
C LYS A 52 3.80 -1.11 -1.98
N VAL A 53 5.07 -1.33 -2.30
CA VAL A 53 6.17 -1.37 -1.34
C VAL A 53 7.12 -0.23 -1.65
N LEU A 54 7.31 0.68 -0.71
CA LEU A 54 8.38 1.67 -0.76
C LEU A 54 9.57 1.14 0.05
N LYS A 55 10.74 1.04 -0.58
CA LYS A 55 11.99 0.67 0.06
C LYS A 55 12.85 1.93 0.19
N TYR A 56 13.29 2.25 1.40
CA TYR A 56 14.17 3.39 1.66
C TYR A 56 15.51 2.90 2.20
N ASN A 57 16.62 3.27 1.56
CA ASN A 57 17.98 2.90 2.01
C ASN A 57 18.21 1.39 2.25
N THR A 58 17.44 0.51 1.59
CA THR A 58 17.60 -0.94 1.72
C THR A 58 18.34 -1.49 0.49
N VAL A 59 19.42 -2.24 0.71
CA VAL A 59 20.15 -2.93 -0.35
C VAL A 59 19.24 -4.03 -0.90
N ASN A 60 18.71 -3.82 -2.12
CA ASN A 60 17.93 -4.74 -2.95
C ASN A 60 17.51 -6.05 -2.23
N SER A 61 16.56 -5.92 -1.32
CA SER A 61 16.01 -7.07 -0.61
C SER A 61 14.97 -7.76 -1.48
N ASN A 62 14.69 -9.03 -1.17
CA ASN A 62 13.73 -9.85 -1.89
C ASN A 62 12.38 -9.13 -2.10
N ALA A 63 11.63 -9.60 -3.09
CA ALA A 63 10.28 -9.11 -3.34
C ALA A 63 9.36 -9.50 -2.18
N ILE A 64 8.53 -8.55 -1.72
CA ILE A 64 7.43 -8.85 -0.81
C ILE A 64 6.35 -9.56 -1.59
N THR A 65 5.79 -10.62 -1.01
CA THR A 65 4.72 -11.40 -1.65
C THR A 65 3.46 -11.40 -0.80
N LEU A 66 2.31 -11.29 -1.46
CA LEU A 66 0.99 -11.47 -0.85
C LEU A 66 0.23 -12.53 -1.65
N ASP A 67 -0.13 -13.63 -1.00
CA ASP A 67 -0.76 -14.80 -1.63
C ASP A 67 -0.04 -15.26 -2.90
N GLY A 68 1.30 -15.28 -2.86
CA GLY A 68 2.15 -15.66 -4.00
C GLY A 68 2.27 -14.63 -5.12
N LYS A 69 1.64 -13.44 -5.01
CA LYS A 69 1.88 -12.32 -5.94
C LYS A 69 2.94 -11.39 -5.37
N THR A 70 3.98 -11.14 -6.16
CA THR A 70 4.98 -10.11 -5.87
C THR A 70 4.34 -8.74 -5.92
N GLN A 71 4.58 -7.94 -4.90
CA GLN A 71 4.12 -6.56 -4.83
C GLN A 71 5.04 -5.62 -5.59
N GLU A 72 4.45 -4.56 -6.14
CA GLU A 72 5.18 -3.54 -6.88
C GLU A 72 6.05 -2.72 -5.93
N ASP A 73 7.35 -2.68 -6.20
CA ASP A 73 8.26 -1.74 -5.56
C ASP A 73 8.10 -0.37 -6.23
N VAL A 74 7.87 0.68 -5.45
CA VAL A 74 7.70 2.05 -5.93
C VAL A 74 8.73 2.97 -5.29
N GLU A 75 9.15 4.01 -6.02
CA GLU A 75 10.08 5.05 -5.51
C GLU A 75 9.37 6.13 -4.69
N PHE A 76 8.06 6.33 -4.96
CA PHE A 76 7.22 7.25 -4.22
C PHE A 76 5.76 6.75 -4.19
N PHE A 77 5.04 7.12 -3.15
CA PHE A 77 3.58 7.02 -3.11
C PHE A 77 2.98 8.27 -2.46
N THR A 78 1.71 8.52 -2.76
CA THR A 78 0.97 9.63 -2.13
C THR A 78 0.14 9.07 -0.98
N TYR A 79 0.30 9.63 0.21
CA TYR A 79 -0.51 9.31 1.37
C TYR A 79 -1.02 10.60 2.00
N LEU A 80 -2.34 10.75 2.12
CA LEU A 80 -3.01 11.95 2.62
C LEU A 80 -2.56 13.23 1.91
N GLY A 81 -2.39 13.17 0.59
CA GLY A 81 -1.91 14.28 -0.23
C GLY A 81 -0.42 14.62 -0.09
N SER A 82 0.33 13.87 0.73
CA SER A 82 1.78 14.01 0.87
C SER A 82 2.51 12.96 0.04
N SER A 83 3.48 13.39 -0.77
CA SER A 83 4.39 12.48 -1.47
C SER A 83 5.46 11.96 -0.50
N ILE A 84 5.46 10.66 -0.27
CA ILE A 84 6.47 9.94 0.52
C ILE A 84 7.34 9.17 -0.48
N GLY A 85 8.66 9.35 -0.42
CA GLY A 85 9.58 8.70 -1.36
C GLY A 85 11.03 8.76 -0.89
N GLU A 86 11.91 8.17 -1.71
CA GLU A 86 13.35 8.34 -1.55
C GLU A 86 13.76 9.76 -2.01
N GLN A 87 14.67 10.41 -1.28
CA GLN A 87 15.12 11.79 -1.55
C GLN A 87 16.18 11.83 -2.63
#